data_AF-A0A4R7ZEF0-F1
#
_entry.id   AF-A0A4R7ZEF0-F1
#
_cell.length_a   1.000
_cell.length_b   1.000
_cell.length_c   1.000
_cell.angle_alpha   90.00
_cell.angle_beta   90.00
_cell.angle_gamma   90.00
#
_symmetry.space_group_name_H-M   'P 1'
#
loop_
_entity.id
_entity.type
_entity.pdbx_description
1 polymer ?
#
loop_
_entity_poly.entity_id
_entity_poly.type
_entity_poly.pdbx_seq_one_letter_code
_entity_poly.pdbx_strand_id
1 'polypeptide(L)'
;MLRVTAGVHAVAICMQPVLAGLYLNGSPSGLRMHEPIGLGIVFLGLFQLLMATIWWRSGGRWTVPAVSLLITAAEVVQTSMGYSRQLAIHIPLGIALVAGTLAFAFWTIRERQGVSA
;
A
#
# COMPACT_ATOMS: atom_id res chain seq x y z
N MET A 1 -15.52 6.13 0.18
CA MET A 1 -14.21 6.59 0.65
C MET A 1 -13.18 5.46 0.65
N LEU A 2 -13.34 4.38 1.44
CA LEU A 2 -12.39 3.25 1.47
C LEU A 2 -11.89 2.75 0.10
N ARG A 3 -12.79 2.54 -0.88
CA ARG A 3 -12.42 2.05 -2.22
C ARG A 3 -11.57 3.06 -3.02
N VAL A 4 -11.89 4.34 -2.88
CA VAL A 4 -11.13 5.42 -3.53
C VAL A 4 -9.74 5.47 -2.89
N THR A 5 -9.65 5.42 -1.56
CA THR A 5 -8.39 5.32 -0.83
C THR A 5 -7.58 4.11 -1.28
N ALA A 6 -8.18 2.93 -1.36
CA ALA A 6 -7.50 1.71 -1.80
C ALA A 6 -7.02 1.78 -3.25
N GLY A 7 -7.79 2.39 -4.15
CA GLY A 7 -7.38 2.62 -5.53
C GLY A 7 -6.19 3.58 -5.64
N VAL A 8 -6.24 4.72 -4.93
CA VAL A 8 -5.11 5.66 -4.86
C VAL A 8 -3.88 4.98 -4.26
N HIS A 9 -4.07 4.17 -3.23
CA HIS A 9 -3.00 3.42 -2.57
C HIS A 9 -2.33 2.43 -3.53
N ALA A 10 -3.14 1.66 -4.26
CA ALA A 10 -2.66 0.74 -5.28
C ALA A 10 -1.88 1.46 -6.40
N VAL A 11 -2.35 2.62 -6.87
CA VAL A 11 -1.64 3.40 -7.89
C VAL A 11 -0.29 3.91 -7.34
N ALA A 12 -0.29 4.50 -6.14
CA ALA A 12 0.92 5.04 -5.53
C ALA A 12 1.98 3.95 -5.31
N ILE A 13 1.58 2.77 -4.80
CA ILE A 13 2.53 1.68 -4.55
C ILE A 13 3.05 1.05 -5.84
N CYS A 14 2.24 0.99 -6.92
CA CYS A 14 2.70 0.55 -8.24
C CYS A 14 3.74 1.50 -8.87
N MET A 15 3.78 2.78 -8.46
CA MET A 15 4.83 3.69 -8.92
C MET A 15 6.18 3.41 -8.24
N GLN A 16 6.22 2.78 -7.06
CA GLN A 16 7.44 2.56 -6.32
C GLN A 16 8.50 1.74 -7.09
N PRO A 17 8.18 0.60 -7.72
CA PRO A 17 9.14 -0.14 -8.53
C PRO A 17 9.68 0.67 -9.73
N VAL A 18 8.87 1.53 -10.33
CA VAL A 18 9.30 2.40 -11.44
C VAL A 18 10.33 3.42 -10.96
N LEU A 19 10.06 4.08 -9.83
CA LEU A 19 10.96 5.06 -9.23
C LEU A 19 12.25 4.42 -8.71
N ALA A 20 12.15 3.23 -8.11
CA ALA A 20 13.31 2.43 -7.71
C ALA A 20 14.15 2.02 -8.94
N GLY A 21 13.50 1.59 -10.03
CA GLY A 21 14.18 1.29 -11.29
C GLY A 21 14.91 2.49 -11.88
N LEU A 22 14.29 3.68 -11.86
CA LEU A 22 14.95 4.93 -12.29
C LEU A 22 16.17 5.25 -11.43
N TYR A 23 16.07 5.06 -10.12
CA TYR A 23 17.21 5.23 -9.20
C TYR A 23 18.35 4.26 -9.51
N LEU A 24 18.03 2.97 -9.69
CA LEU A 24 19.02 1.94 -10.04
C LEU A 24 19.66 2.18 -11.42
N ASN A 25 18.94 2.83 -12.33
CA ASN A 25 19.46 3.26 -13.63
C ASN A 25 20.29 4.57 -13.56
N GLY A 26 20.62 5.05 -12.35
CA GLY A 26 21.48 6.20 -12.12
C GLY A 26 20.78 7.56 -12.19
N SER A 27 19.44 7.62 -12.30
CA SER A 27 18.73 8.90 -12.31
C SER A 27 18.66 9.53 -10.92
N PRO A 28 19.16 10.77 -10.71
CA PRO A 28 19.06 11.46 -9.43
C PRO A 28 17.61 11.76 -9.03
N SER A 29 16.67 11.85 -9.99
CA SER A 29 15.26 12.06 -9.68
C SER A 29 14.58 10.82 -9.10
N GLY A 30 15.08 9.62 -9.42
CA GLY A 30 14.51 8.35 -8.96
C GLY A 30 14.40 8.30 -7.44
N LEU A 31 15.52 8.51 -6.75
CA LEU A 31 15.54 8.49 -5.28
C LEU A 31 14.77 9.66 -4.66
N ARG A 32 14.93 10.87 -5.22
CA ARG A 32 14.23 12.08 -4.74
C ARG A 32 12.71 11.98 -4.81
N MET A 33 12.17 11.09 -5.65
CA MET A 33 10.74 10.82 -5.73
C MET A 33 10.36 9.54 -4.98
N HIS A 34 11.16 8.48 -5.10
CA HIS A 34 10.92 7.18 -4.47
C HIS A 34 10.72 7.32 -2.96
N GLU A 35 11.65 8.00 -2.28
CA GLU A 35 11.67 8.14 -0.82
C GLU A 35 10.44 8.88 -0.27
N PRO A 36 10.13 10.14 -0.67
CA PRO A 36 8.98 10.85 -0.12
C PRO A 36 7.63 10.19 -0.48
N ILE A 37 7.51 9.60 -1.68
CA ILE A 37 6.28 8.87 -2.04
C ILE A 37 6.18 7.58 -1.21
N GLY A 38 7.30 6.90 -0.92
CA GLY A 38 7.33 5.73 -0.05
C GLY A 38 6.85 6.04 1.37
N LEU A 39 7.29 7.16 1.94
CA LEU A 39 6.78 7.67 3.22
C LEU A 39 5.29 8.04 3.14
N GLY A 40 4.88 8.71 2.05
CA GLY A 40 3.49 9.06 1.80
C GLY A 40 2.56 7.85 1.74
N ILE A 41 3.04 6.73 1.20
CA ILE A 41 2.31 5.46 1.15
C ILE A 41 2.00 4.94 2.56
N VAL A 42 2.93 5.04 3.52
CA VAL A 42 2.66 4.64 4.92
C VAL A 42 1.50 5.46 5.52
N PHE A 43 1.48 6.78 5.31
CA PHE A 43 0.38 7.63 5.77
C PHE A 43 -0.94 7.32 5.05
N LEU A 44 -0.87 6.96 3.77
CA LEU A 44 -2.02 6.51 3.00
C LEU A 44 -2.55 5.15 3.51
N GLY A 45 -1.66 4.24 3.92
CA GLY A 45 -1.98 2.98 4.60
C GLY A 45 -2.68 3.22 5.94
N LEU A 46 -2.19 4.15 6.76
CA LEU A 46 -2.86 4.57 8.00
C LEU A 46 -4.26 5.14 7.75
N PHE A 47 -4.40 5.98 6.72
CA PHE A 47 -5.71 6.52 6.34
C PHE A 47 -6.65 5.43 5.81
N GLN A 48 -6.14 4.48 5.02
CA GLN A 48 -6.89 3.31 4.57
C GLN A 48 -7.36 2.47 5.77
N LEU A 49 -6.50 2.24 6.75
CA LEU A 49 -6.83 1.52 7.98
C LEU A 49 -7.93 2.22 8.76
N LEU A 50 -7.87 3.55 8.88
CA LEU A 50 -8.93 4.35 9.50
C LEU A 50 -10.26 4.15 8.74
N MET A 51 -10.26 4.28 7.41
CA MET A 51 -11.46 4.10 6.59
C MET A 51 -12.02 2.66 6.67
N ALA A 52 -11.14 1.67 6.69
CA ALA A 52 -11.49 0.26 6.86
C ALA A 52 -12.13 -0.01 8.23
N THR A 53 -11.60 0.63 9.27
CA THR A 53 -12.11 0.51 10.64
C THR A 53 -13.49 1.16 10.77
N ILE A 54 -13.68 2.36 10.22
CA ILE A 54 -15.01 3.01 10.17
C ILE A 54 -16.02 2.14 9.43
N TRP A 55 -15.62 1.55 8.30
CA TRP A 55 -16.50 0.65 7.54
C TRP A 55 -16.88 -0.60 8.34
N TRP A 56 -15.92 -1.23 9.02
CA TRP A 56 -16.19 -2.36 9.92
C TRP A 56 -17.15 -1.98 11.06
N ARG A 57 -16.94 -0.83 11.69
CA ARG A 57 -17.82 -0.29 12.75
C ARG A 57 -19.25 -0.02 12.26
N SER A 58 -19.42 0.17 10.96
CA SER A 58 -20.73 0.43 10.32
C SER A 58 -21.41 -0.84 9.79
N GLY A 59 -20.98 -2.03 10.21
CA GLY A 59 -21.55 -3.32 9.80
C GLY A 59 -20.75 -4.08 8.74
N GLY A 60 -19.58 -3.58 8.34
CA GLY A 60 -18.66 -4.30 7.47
C GLY A 60 -17.97 -5.50 8.14
N ARG A 61 -17.16 -6.23 7.39
CA ARG A 61 -16.39 -7.38 7.86
C ARG A 61 -15.13 -6.92 8.62
N TRP A 62 -14.83 -7.54 9.76
CA TRP A 62 -13.63 -7.24 10.55
C TRP A 62 -12.32 -7.56 9.81
N THR A 63 -12.36 -8.44 8.82
CA THR A 63 -11.19 -8.84 8.02
C THR A 63 -10.62 -7.70 7.21
N VAL A 64 -11.42 -6.70 6.82
CA VAL A 64 -10.95 -5.56 6.00
C VAL A 64 -9.97 -4.66 6.77
N PRO A 65 -10.28 -4.16 7.99
CA PRO A 65 -9.28 -3.43 8.78
C PRO A 65 -8.10 -4.31 9.21
N ALA A 66 -8.30 -5.61 9.44
CA ALA A 66 -7.19 -6.51 9.78
C ALA A 66 -6.17 -6.62 8.63
N VAL A 67 -6.63 -6.81 7.39
CA VAL A 67 -5.74 -6.83 6.21
C VAL A 67 -5.11 -5.46 5.96
N SER A 68 -5.85 -4.37 6.14
CA SER A 68 -5.29 -3.02 6.00
C SER A 68 -4.21 -2.72 7.04
N LEU A 69 -4.36 -3.23 8.27
CA LEU A 69 -3.36 -3.13 9.32
C LEU A 69 -2.10 -3.91 8.96
N LEU A 70 -2.25 -5.13 8.45
CA LEU A 70 -1.13 -5.96 8.00
C LEU A 70 -0.32 -5.27 6.87
N ILE A 71 -1.01 -4.72 5.87
CA ILE A 71 -0.38 -3.95 4.78
C ILE A 71 0.40 -2.75 5.37
N THR A 72 -0.24 -1.96 6.23
CA THR A 72 0.40 -0.77 6.83
C THR A 72 1.62 -1.14 7.67
N ALA A 73 1.53 -2.20 8.48
CA ALA A 73 2.66 -2.69 9.27
C ALA A 73 3.82 -3.16 8.37
N ALA A 74 3.51 -3.88 7.29
CA ALA A 74 4.49 -4.30 6.30
C ALA A 74 5.12 -3.11 5.57
N GLU A 75 4.40 -2.01 5.32
CA GLU A 75 4.94 -0.77 4.75
C GLU A 75 5.92 -0.06 5.68
N VAL A 76 5.68 -0.08 7.00
CA VAL A 76 6.64 0.42 7.99
C VAL A 76 7.93 -0.41 7.97
N VAL A 77 7.81 -1.74 7.92
CA VAL A 77 8.98 -2.63 7.77
C VAL A 77 9.69 -2.34 6.46
N GLN A 78 8.96 -2.22 5.34
CA GLN A 78 9.50 -1.95 4.02
C GLN A 78 10.31 -0.65 3.97
N THR A 79 9.77 0.41 4.57
CA THR A 79 10.43 1.72 4.70
C THR A 79 11.73 1.58 5.49
N SER A 80 11.69 0.86 6.62
CA SER A 80 12.86 0.61 7.46
C SER A 80 13.95 -0.19 6.72
N MET A 81 13.55 -1.19 5.93
CA MET A 81 14.48 -1.97 5.08
C MET A 81 15.09 -1.11 3.97
N GLY A 82 14.34 -0.13 3.45
CA GLY A 82 14.83 0.85 2.47
C GLY A 82 15.94 1.73 3.04
N TYR A 83 15.70 2.35 4.21
CA TYR A 83 16.70 3.18 4.88
C TYR A 83 17.94 2.41 5.33
N SER A 84 17.75 1.18 5.83
CA SER A 84 18.87 0.30 6.23
C SER A 84 19.56 -0.40 5.06
N ARG A 85 19.13 -0.15 3.82
CA ARG A 85 19.69 -0.73 2.58
C ARG A 85 19.68 -2.26 2.57
N GLN A 86 18.72 -2.88 3.25
CA GLN A 86 18.53 -4.34 3.26
C GLN A 86 17.75 -4.80 2.02
N LEU A 87 18.38 -4.68 0.84
CA LEU A 87 17.73 -4.93 -0.45
C LEU A 87 17.17 -6.35 -0.61
N ALA A 88 17.81 -7.34 0.02
CA ALA A 88 17.35 -8.74 0.00
C ALA A 88 15.96 -8.92 0.63
N ILE A 89 15.55 -8.05 1.55
CA ILE A 89 14.22 -8.05 2.15
C ILE A 89 13.34 -6.99 1.49
N HIS A 90 13.88 -5.79 1.27
CA HIS A 90 13.15 -4.66 0.70
C HIS A 90 12.56 -4.97 -0.67
N ILE A 91 13.31 -5.63 -1.56
CA ILE A 91 12.81 -5.90 -2.92
C ILE A 91 11.67 -6.94 -2.90
N PRO A 92 11.81 -8.14 -2.30
CA PRO A 92 10.71 -9.10 -2.26
C PRO A 92 9.50 -8.60 -1.49
N LEU A 93 9.70 -7.93 -0.35
CA LEU A 93 8.60 -7.37 0.45
C LEU A 93 7.86 -6.27 -0.32
N GLY A 94 8.57 -5.41 -1.05
CA GLY A 94 7.98 -4.39 -1.92
C GLY A 94 7.08 -4.99 -3.01
N ILE A 95 7.52 -6.07 -3.66
CA ILE A 95 6.71 -6.79 -4.66
C ILE A 95 5.47 -7.40 -4.01
N ALA A 96 5.62 -8.03 -2.85
CA ALA A 96 4.50 -8.61 -2.11
C ALA A 96 3.47 -7.54 -1.69
N LEU A 97 3.94 -6.37 -1.27
CA LEU A 97 3.09 -5.22 -0.93
C LEU A 97 2.34 -4.68 -2.16
N VAL A 98 3.00 -4.56 -3.32
CA VAL A 98 2.31 -4.17 -4.58
C VAL A 98 1.17 -5.13 -4.89
N ALA A 99 1.43 -6.44 -4.86
CA ALA A 99 0.41 -7.45 -5.12
C ALA A 99 -0.71 -7.43 -4.07
N GLY A 100 -0.35 -7.33 -2.78
CA GLY A 100 -1.29 -7.30 -1.66
C GLY A 100 -2.22 -6.09 -1.68
N THR A 101 -1.68 -4.90 -1.96
CA THR A 101 -2.46 -3.65 -2.03
C THR A 101 -3.36 -3.62 -3.25
N LEU A 102 -2.90 -4.15 -4.40
CA LEU A 102 -3.78 -4.35 -5.57
C LEU A 102 -4.92 -5.33 -5.26
N ALA A 103 -4.60 -6.48 -4.66
CA ALA A 103 -5.61 -7.48 -4.29
C ALA A 103 -6.64 -6.90 -3.30
N PHE A 104 -6.18 -6.11 -2.32
CA PHE A 104 -7.05 -5.40 -1.39
C PHE A 104 -7.98 -4.42 -2.12
N ALA A 105 -7.45 -3.60 -3.05
CA ALA A 105 -8.26 -2.68 -3.83
C ALA A 105 -9.35 -3.40 -4.63
N PHE A 106 -9.01 -4.47 -5.37
CA PHE A 106 -9.99 -5.28 -6.10
C PHE A 106 -11.02 -5.95 -5.18
N TRP A 107 -10.58 -6.48 -4.05
CA TRP A 107 -11.48 -7.12 -3.09
C TRP A 107 -12.52 -6.14 -2.53
N THR A 108 -12.12 -4.92 -2.15
CA THR A 108 -13.04 -3.90 -1.64
C THR A 108 -14.06 -3.42 -2.68
N ILE A 109 -13.71 -3.49 -3.97
CA ILE A 109 -14.64 -3.22 -5.08
C ILE A 109 -15.66 -4.36 -5.21
N ARG A 110 -15.21 -5.61 -5.20
CA ARG A 110 -16.08 -6.79 -5.34
C ARG A 110 -17.08 -6.93 -4.19
N GLU A 111 -16.67 -6.64 -2.95
CA GLU A 111 -17.57 -6.59 -1.78
C GLU A 111 -18.74 -5.62 -1.97
N ARG A 112 -18.60 -4.56 -2.80
CA ARG A 112 -19.74 -3.69 -3.15
C ARG A 112 -20.82 -4.44 -3.91
N GLN A 113 -20.39 -5.21 -4.90
CA GLN A 113 -21.29 -5.81 -5.89
C GLN A 113 -22.11 -6.93 -5.27
N GLY A 114 -21.53 -7.67 -4.30
CA GLY A 114 -22.23 -8.72 -3.56
C GLY A 114 -23.25 -8.22 -2.53
N VAL A 115 -23.22 -6.93 -2.16
CA VAL A 115 -24.23 -6.31 -1.25
C VAL A 115 -25.41 -5.72 -2.04
N SER A 116 -25.28 -5.59 -3.36
CA SER A 116 -26.30 -5.03 -4.26
C SER A 116 -27.09 -6.10 -5.05
N ALA A 117 -26.99 -7.37 -4.67
CA ALA A 117 -27.74 -8.50 -5.21
C ALA A 117 -28.59 -9.12 -4.10
#